data_AF-A0A9D3RKS6-F1
#
_entry.id   AF-A0A9D3RKS6-F1
#
_cell.length_a   1.000
_cell.length_b   1.000
_cell.length_c   1.000
_cell.angle_alpha   90.00
_cell.angle_beta   90.00
_cell.angle_gamma   90.00
#
_symmetry.space_group_name_H-M   'P 1'
#
loop_
_entity.id
_entity.type
_entity.pdbx_description
1 polymer ?
#
loop_
_entity_poly.entity_id
_entity_poly.type
_entity_poly.pdbx_seq_one_letter_code
_entity_poly.pdbx_strand_id
1 'polypeptide(L)'
;MGDVISSHLDEGKRQMIAGRTREVTEELSRLYEQQYAVALFNKVRFEIEGNGGPQSQLLHRKDPLQDKNIFSGNLFQCLENRKWRNRYFFIPDSYNIYYYENKMAHDRGLHPKGIIKCAGYRALTSVEEYMELISNSLPGVKAKASASPFLKCATQYCIILWHPYACHHYFCVMTEKEQAKWQAVFQDCIRHTNNELSEEDKVQTPAFTDAVRLYRQARQAPGT
;
A
#
# COMPACT_ATOMS: atom_id res chain seq x y z
N MET A 1 0.58 -26.28 21.11
CA MET A 1 0.30 -26.14 19.67
C MET A 1 0.65 -24.72 19.32
N GLY A 2 1.69 -24.49 18.49
CA GLY A 2 2.15 -23.13 18.17
C GLY A 2 1.10 -22.34 17.40
N ASP A 3 1.20 -21.01 17.41
CA ASP A 3 0.40 -20.17 16.52
C ASP A 3 0.74 -20.46 15.04
N VAL A 4 -0.11 -20.00 14.11
CA VAL A 4 0.04 -20.27 12.67
C VAL A 4 1.41 -19.82 12.14
N ILE A 5 1.96 -18.74 12.69
CA ILE A 5 3.26 -18.21 12.28
C ILE A 5 4.37 -19.16 12.72
N SER A 6 4.40 -19.59 13.98
CA SER A 6 5.41 -20.51 14.49
C SER A 6 5.31 -21.91 13.87
N SER A 7 4.12 -22.35 13.45
CA SER A 7 3.95 -23.66 12.80
C SER A 7 4.35 -23.68 11.32
N HIS A 8 4.21 -22.57 10.60
CA HIS A 8 4.46 -22.52 9.16
C HIS A 8 5.66 -21.68 8.74
N LEU A 9 6.19 -20.82 9.61
CA LEU A 9 7.39 -19.99 9.40
C LEU A 9 8.41 -20.24 10.54
N ASP A 10 8.86 -21.48 10.64
CA ASP A 10 10.02 -21.86 11.47
C ASP A 10 11.32 -21.23 10.93
N GLU A 11 12.40 -21.35 11.71
CA GLU A 11 13.70 -20.76 11.37
C GLU A 11 14.26 -21.28 10.04
N GLY A 12 14.13 -22.58 9.75
CA GLY A 12 14.61 -23.16 8.50
C GLY A 12 13.89 -22.60 7.28
N LYS A 13 12.56 -22.44 7.37
CA LYS A 13 11.77 -21.80 6.31
C LYS A 13 12.07 -20.31 6.18
N ARG A 14 12.27 -19.59 7.28
CA ARG A 14 12.68 -18.17 7.24
C ARG A 14 14.02 -18.00 6.54
N GLN A 15 14.99 -18.84 6.84
CA GLN A 15 16.30 -18.84 6.19
C GLN A 15 16.20 -19.17 4.69
N MET A 16 15.38 -20.16 4.32
CA MET A 16 15.14 -20.48 2.91
C MET A 16 14.49 -19.30 2.16
N ILE A 17 13.46 -18.67 2.74
CA ILE A 17 12.81 -17.48 2.15
C ILE A 17 13.83 -16.35 2.02
N ALA A 18 14.62 -16.07 3.06
CA ALA A 18 15.64 -15.04 3.03
C ALA A 18 16.70 -15.28 1.97
N GLY A 19 17.13 -16.54 1.77
CA GLY A 19 18.05 -16.92 0.70
C GLY A 19 17.50 -16.59 -0.69
N ARG A 20 16.24 -16.98 -0.97
CA ARG A 20 15.57 -16.65 -2.23
C ARG A 20 15.36 -15.15 -2.42
N THR A 21 14.98 -14.44 -1.35
CA THR A 21 14.85 -12.98 -1.40
C THR A 21 16.17 -12.31 -1.74
N ARG A 22 17.29 -12.82 -1.19
CA ARG A 22 18.63 -12.32 -1.51
C ARG A 22 18.97 -12.51 -2.98
N GLU A 23 18.77 -13.71 -3.52
CA GLU A 23 19.02 -14.00 -4.95
C GLU A 23 18.27 -13.02 -5.87
N VAL A 24 16.97 -12.81 -5.60
CA VAL A 24 16.13 -11.87 -6.35
C VAL A 24 16.65 -10.43 -6.20
N THR A 25 17.04 -10.04 -4.99
CA THR A 25 17.51 -8.67 -4.72
C THR A 25 18.85 -8.41 -5.39
N GLU A 26 19.80 -9.35 -5.33
CA GLU A 26 21.11 -9.24 -5.98
C GLU A 26 20.99 -9.12 -7.51
N GLU A 27 20.12 -9.93 -8.12
CA GLU A 27 19.86 -9.85 -9.56
C GLU A 27 19.27 -8.48 -9.95
N LEU A 28 18.29 -7.99 -9.17
CA LEU A 28 17.68 -6.68 -9.40
C LEU A 28 18.68 -5.54 -9.17
N SER A 29 19.53 -5.62 -8.14
CA SER A 29 20.57 -4.63 -7.85
C SER A 29 21.57 -4.51 -9.00
N ARG A 30 22.01 -5.64 -9.58
CA ARG A 30 22.89 -5.62 -10.75
C ARG A 30 22.24 -4.94 -11.95
N LEU A 31 20.96 -5.22 -12.21
CA LEU A 31 20.20 -4.55 -13.28
C LEU A 31 20.06 -3.05 -13.00
N TYR A 32 19.80 -2.68 -11.75
CA TYR A 32 19.70 -1.28 -11.34
C TYR A 32 21.01 -0.52 -11.57
N GLU A 33 22.16 -1.08 -11.19
CA GLU A 33 23.48 -0.46 -11.43
C GLU A 33 23.73 -0.21 -12.92
N GLN A 34 23.36 -1.17 -13.78
CA GLN A 34 23.47 -1.03 -15.23
C GLN A 34 22.53 0.06 -15.76
N GLN A 35 21.27 0.07 -15.33
CA GLN A 35 20.28 1.07 -15.77
C GLN A 35 20.57 2.46 -15.21
N TYR A 36 21.22 2.57 -14.05
CA TYR A 36 21.60 3.86 -13.46
C TYR A 36 22.53 4.64 -14.39
N ALA A 37 23.56 3.98 -14.95
CA ALA A 37 24.47 4.60 -15.91
C ALA A 37 23.74 5.09 -17.17
N VAL A 38 22.79 4.29 -17.67
CA VAL A 38 21.97 4.64 -18.84
C VAL A 38 21.05 5.83 -18.55
N ALA A 39 20.35 5.82 -17.42
CA ALA A 39 19.46 6.89 -17.00
C ALA A 39 20.23 8.21 -16.79
N LEU A 40 21.41 8.13 -16.16
CA LEU A 40 22.29 9.29 -15.97
C LEU A 40 22.76 9.87 -17.30
N PHE A 41 23.23 9.02 -18.21
CA PHE A 41 23.64 9.44 -19.55
C PHE A 41 22.49 10.14 -20.28
N ASN A 42 21.29 9.56 -20.25
CA ASN A 42 20.11 10.13 -20.89
C ASN A 42 19.76 11.50 -20.31
N LYS A 43 19.75 11.64 -18.97
CA LYS A 43 19.52 12.93 -18.31
C LYS A 43 20.50 14.00 -18.82
N VAL A 44 21.80 13.70 -18.79
CA VAL A 44 22.85 14.65 -19.23
C VAL A 44 22.70 14.99 -20.71
N ARG A 45 22.42 13.99 -21.56
CA ARG A 45 22.17 14.20 -22.98
C ARG A 45 20.98 15.13 -23.22
N PHE A 46 19.85 14.91 -22.53
CA PHE A 46 18.66 15.77 -22.65
C PHE A 46 18.94 17.22 -22.23
N GLU A 47 19.73 17.42 -21.18
CA GLU A 47 20.14 18.75 -20.69
C GLU A 47 21.06 19.47 -21.69
N ILE A 48 22.03 18.76 -22.28
CA ILE A 48 23.00 19.32 -23.25
C ILE A 48 22.33 19.63 -24.59
N GLU A 49 21.49 18.73 -25.10
CA GLU A 49 20.81 18.89 -26.39
C GLU A 49 19.63 19.88 -26.32
N GLY A 50 19.21 20.30 -25.12
CA GLY A 50 18.07 21.21 -24.94
C GLY A 50 16.71 20.56 -25.23
N ASN A 51 16.63 19.23 -25.19
CA ASN A 51 15.45 18.43 -25.56
C ASN A 51 14.41 18.29 -24.42
N GLY A 52 14.37 19.25 -23.48
CA GLY A 52 13.55 19.19 -22.24
C GLY A 52 12.04 19.37 -22.41
N GLY A 53 11.53 19.46 -23.64
CA GLY A 53 10.13 19.76 -23.93
C GLY A 53 9.76 21.23 -23.68
N PRO A 54 8.55 21.65 -24.09
CA PRO A 54 8.08 23.01 -23.85
C PRO A 54 7.86 23.26 -22.36
N GLN A 55 8.17 24.48 -21.92
CA GLN A 55 7.84 24.91 -20.57
C GLN A 55 6.31 24.87 -20.34
N SER A 56 5.88 24.32 -19.21
CA SER A 56 4.46 24.35 -18.80
C SER A 56 3.94 25.79 -18.72
N GLN A 57 2.73 26.02 -19.25
CA GLN A 57 2.05 27.31 -19.13
C GLN A 57 1.54 27.58 -17.71
N LEU A 58 1.26 26.51 -16.95
CA LEU A 58 0.83 26.61 -15.57
C LEU A 58 2.04 26.60 -14.63
N LEU A 59 1.98 27.45 -13.62
CA LEU A 59 3.02 27.49 -12.59
C LEU A 59 2.96 26.23 -11.73
N HIS A 60 4.11 25.60 -11.56
CA HIS A 60 4.28 24.51 -10.60
C HIS A 60 4.53 25.10 -9.21
N ARG A 61 3.81 24.57 -8.21
CA ARG A 61 4.01 24.96 -6.82
C ARG A 61 5.39 24.45 -6.37
N LYS A 62 6.22 25.36 -5.85
CA LYS A 62 7.57 25.02 -5.36
C LYS A 62 7.56 24.52 -3.92
N ASP A 63 6.70 25.09 -3.08
CA ASP A 63 6.61 24.76 -1.67
C ASP A 63 5.37 23.92 -1.37
N PRO A 64 5.45 22.84 -0.57
CA PRO A 64 4.27 22.14 -0.10
C PRO A 64 3.30 23.08 0.64
N LEU A 65 1.99 22.81 0.59
CA LEU A 65 1.03 23.56 1.41
C LEU A 65 1.34 23.40 2.92
N GLN A 66 1.02 24.40 3.73
CA GLN A 66 1.17 24.33 5.18
C GLN A 66 -0.05 23.65 5.83
N ASP A 67 0.10 23.18 7.07
CA ASP A 67 -0.97 22.69 7.97
C ASP A 67 -1.93 21.63 7.40
N LYS A 68 -1.37 20.61 6.76
CA LYS A 68 -2.16 19.60 6.03
C LYS A 68 -2.60 18.42 6.90
N ASN A 69 -3.71 18.60 7.59
CA ASN A 69 -4.60 17.48 7.93
C ASN A 69 -5.48 17.20 6.70
N ILE A 70 -5.24 16.09 6.01
CA ILE A 70 -6.06 15.68 4.86
C ILE A 70 -7.44 15.24 5.35
N PHE A 71 -7.45 14.37 6.36
CA PHE A 71 -8.67 13.90 6.97
C PHE A 71 -8.45 13.30 8.35
N SER A 72 -9.49 13.34 9.18
CA SER A 72 -9.50 12.60 10.44
C SER A 72 -10.91 12.26 10.90
N GLY A 73 -11.04 11.22 11.71
CA GLY A 73 -12.33 10.81 12.27
C GLY A 73 -12.26 9.45 12.95
N ASN A 74 -13.39 9.01 13.49
CA ASN A 74 -13.48 7.72 14.15
C ASN A 74 -13.92 6.62 13.16
N LEU A 75 -13.33 5.44 13.30
CA LEU A 75 -13.77 4.21 12.64
C LEU A 75 -13.81 3.08 13.65
N PHE A 76 -14.73 2.13 13.46
CA PHE A 76 -14.62 0.85 14.13
C PHE A 76 -13.64 -0.02 13.35
N GLN A 77 -12.52 -0.38 13.97
CA GLN A 77 -11.51 -1.28 13.40
C GLN A 77 -11.68 -2.69 14.00
N CYS A 78 -11.63 -3.72 13.15
CA CYS A 78 -11.52 -5.11 13.61
C CYS A 78 -10.05 -5.42 13.91
N LEU A 79 -9.75 -5.78 15.16
CA LEU A 79 -8.41 -6.20 15.57
C LEU A 79 -8.17 -7.68 15.25
N GLU A 80 -6.91 -8.12 15.34
CA GLU A 80 -6.51 -9.51 15.11
C GLU A 80 -7.28 -10.51 15.99
N ASN A 81 -7.62 -10.11 17.22
CA ASN A 81 -8.45 -10.89 18.15
C ASN A 81 -9.95 -10.88 17.81
N ARG A 82 -10.32 -10.43 16.60
CA ARG A 82 -11.69 -10.32 16.08
C ARG A 82 -12.61 -9.38 16.87
N LYS A 83 -12.06 -8.54 17.74
CA LYS A 83 -12.83 -7.53 18.47
C LYS A 83 -12.86 -6.22 17.69
N TRP A 84 -14.05 -5.64 17.59
CA TRP A 84 -14.23 -4.29 17.07
C TRP A 84 -13.87 -3.25 18.13
N ARG A 85 -13.11 -2.23 17.75
CA ARG A 85 -12.73 -1.11 18.61
C ARG A 85 -12.91 0.20 17.85
N ASN A 86 -13.50 1.18 18.52
CA ASN A 86 -13.49 2.55 18.02
C ASN A 86 -12.05 3.09 18.16
N ARG A 87 -11.53 3.61 17.06
CA ARG A 87 -10.19 4.19 16.96
C ARG A 87 -10.30 5.53 16.23
N TYR A 88 -9.47 6.48 16.64
CA TYR A 88 -9.34 7.75 15.94
C TYR A 88 -8.27 7.64 14.87
N PHE A 89 -8.63 7.94 13.64
CA PHE A 89 -7.76 7.91 12.47
C PHE A 89 -7.40 9.33 12.06
N PHE A 90 -6.13 9.53 11.72
CA PHE A 90 -5.55 10.79 11.31
C PHE A 90 -4.66 10.59 10.09
N ILE A 91 -4.86 11.43 9.08
CA ILE A 91 -4.18 11.36 7.79
C ILE A 91 -3.53 12.72 7.53
N PRO A 92 -2.21 12.85 7.74
CA PRO A 92 -1.45 14.03 7.37
C PRO A 92 -1.17 14.04 5.86
N ASP A 93 -0.40 15.02 5.39
CA ASP A 93 -0.03 15.15 3.98
C ASP A 93 0.87 14.06 3.40
N SER A 94 1.46 13.21 4.23
CA SER A 94 2.10 11.98 3.76
C SER A 94 1.11 10.93 3.26
N TYR A 95 -0.20 11.12 3.48
CA TYR A 95 -1.27 10.16 3.20
C TYR A 95 -1.13 8.79 3.90
N ASN A 96 -0.15 8.63 4.80
CA ASN A 96 -0.10 7.50 5.71
C ASN A 96 -1.26 7.60 6.71
N ILE A 97 -1.87 6.46 7.02
CA ILE A 97 -3.01 6.42 7.93
C ILE A 97 -2.51 6.08 9.33
N TYR A 98 -2.54 7.06 10.23
CA TYR A 98 -2.21 6.89 11.64
C TYR A 98 -3.48 6.61 12.43
N TYR A 99 -3.44 5.68 13.38
CA TYR A 99 -4.58 5.45 14.26
C TYR A 99 -4.20 5.42 15.74
N TYR A 100 -5.09 5.97 16.56
CA TYR A 100 -4.91 6.22 17.98
C TYR A 100 -6.03 5.57 18.77
N GLU A 101 -5.82 5.42 20.08
CA GLU A 101 -6.86 4.91 20.99
C GLU A 101 -8.14 5.74 20.89
N ASN A 102 -8.00 7.07 20.84
CA ASN A 102 -9.07 8.06 20.67
C ASN A 102 -8.45 9.41 20.26
N LYS A 103 -9.30 10.40 19.98
CA LYS A 103 -8.87 11.74 19.57
C LYS A 103 -7.99 12.44 20.62
N MET A 104 -8.32 12.29 21.91
CA MET A 104 -7.55 12.92 22.99
C MET A 104 -6.11 12.39 23.05
N ALA A 105 -5.88 11.12 22.73
CA ALA A 105 -4.53 10.55 22.64
C ALA A 105 -3.71 11.22 21.53
N HIS A 106 -4.32 11.45 20.36
CA HIS A 106 -3.71 12.20 19.26
C HIS A 106 -3.43 13.65 19.66
N ASP A 107 -4.40 14.36 20.22
CA ASP A 107 -4.29 15.79 20.54
C ASP A 107 -3.22 16.06 21.63
N ARG A 108 -2.93 15.06 22.48
CA ARG A 108 -1.84 15.11 23.47
C ARG A 108 -0.47 14.71 22.91
N GLY A 109 -0.37 14.41 21.60
CA GLY A 109 0.87 13.97 20.96
C GLY A 109 1.35 12.59 21.41
N LEU A 110 0.46 11.71 21.88
CA LEU A 110 0.85 10.34 22.21
C LEU A 110 1.20 9.54 20.95
N HIS A 111 1.96 8.47 21.09
CA HIS A 111 2.29 7.62 19.94
C HIS A 111 1.05 6.93 19.34
N PRO A 112 1.00 6.80 18.00
CA PRO A 112 -0.05 6.04 17.33
C PRO A 112 0.02 4.56 17.74
N LYS A 113 -1.13 3.90 17.72
CA LYS A 113 -1.23 2.44 17.88
C LYS A 113 -0.67 1.70 16.68
N GLY A 114 -0.67 2.33 15.51
CA GLY A 114 -0.02 1.83 14.32
C GLY A 114 -0.18 2.79 13.15
N ILE A 115 0.44 2.41 12.05
CA ILE A 115 0.48 3.16 10.80
C ILE A 115 0.12 2.19 9.68
N ILE A 116 -0.80 2.56 8.81
CA ILE A 116 -1.15 1.80 7.60
C ILE A 116 -0.57 2.57 6.42
N LYS A 117 0.34 1.91 5.68
CA LYS A 117 0.87 2.39 4.40
C LYS A 117 0.03 1.78 3.29
N CYS A 118 -0.61 2.62 2.48
CA CYS A 118 -1.66 2.19 1.56
C CYS A 118 -1.17 1.75 0.17
N ALA A 119 0.14 1.78 -0.09
CA ALA A 119 0.69 1.36 -1.37
C ALA A 119 0.28 -0.07 -1.70
N GLY A 120 -0.24 -0.30 -2.92
CA GLY A 120 -0.71 -1.60 -3.40
C GLY A 120 -2.05 -2.08 -2.85
N TYR A 121 -2.69 -1.34 -1.92
CA TYR A 121 -3.99 -1.73 -1.37
C TYR A 121 -5.15 -1.43 -2.34
N ARG A 122 -6.29 -2.09 -2.10
CA ARG A 122 -7.60 -1.77 -2.69
C ARG A 122 -8.63 -1.57 -1.58
N ALA A 123 -9.47 -0.55 -1.72
CA ALA A 123 -10.56 -0.27 -0.80
C ALA A 123 -11.87 -0.87 -1.33
N LEU A 124 -12.35 -1.92 -0.65
CA LEU A 124 -13.60 -2.62 -0.95
C LEU A 124 -14.69 -2.19 0.05
N THR A 125 -15.95 -2.21 -0.36
CA THR A 125 -17.09 -1.80 0.49
C THR A 125 -18.08 -2.91 0.82
N SER A 126 -17.83 -4.11 0.30
CA SER A 126 -18.67 -5.30 0.49
C SER A 126 -17.82 -6.49 0.95
N VAL A 127 -18.39 -7.30 1.84
CA VAL A 127 -17.76 -8.56 2.28
C VAL A 127 -17.81 -9.59 1.16
N GLU A 128 -18.86 -9.56 0.34
CA GLU A 128 -19.05 -10.44 -0.81
C GLU A 128 -17.94 -10.23 -1.84
N GLU A 129 -17.66 -8.97 -2.20
CA GLU A 129 -16.55 -8.60 -3.10
C GLU A 129 -15.20 -9.09 -2.56
N TYR A 130 -14.96 -8.90 -1.26
CA TYR A 130 -13.75 -9.38 -0.59
C TYR A 130 -13.61 -10.92 -0.63
N MET A 131 -14.72 -11.64 -0.41
CA MET A 131 -14.72 -13.10 -0.44
C MET A 131 -14.48 -13.64 -1.85
N GLU A 132 -15.06 -13.02 -2.87
CA GLU A 132 -14.79 -13.33 -4.27
C GLU A 132 -13.30 -13.15 -4.58
N LEU A 133 -12.72 -12.02 -4.18
CA LEU A 133 -11.32 -11.70 -4.43
C LEU A 133 -10.36 -12.73 -3.78
N ILE A 134 -10.61 -13.13 -2.53
CA ILE A 134 -9.78 -14.15 -1.87
C ILE A 134 -9.97 -15.52 -2.50
N SER A 135 -11.21 -15.88 -2.86
CA SER A 135 -11.48 -17.19 -3.45
C SER A 135 -10.70 -17.40 -4.75
N ASN A 136 -10.54 -16.34 -5.54
CA ASN A 136 -9.74 -16.34 -6.76
C ASN A 136 -8.21 -16.30 -6.51
N SER A 137 -7.79 -15.87 -5.31
CA SER A 137 -6.36 -15.70 -4.97
C SER A 137 -5.69 -17.00 -4.52
N LEU A 138 -6.44 -18.05 -4.16
CA LEU A 138 -5.91 -19.33 -3.68
C LEU A 138 -6.27 -20.48 -4.65
N PRO A 139 -5.52 -20.68 -5.74
CA PRO A 139 -5.79 -21.75 -6.69
C PRO A 139 -5.70 -23.12 -6.01
N GLY A 140 -6.75 -23.95 -6.16
CA GLY A 140 -6.82 -25.30 -5.59
C GLY A 140 -7.40 -25.39 -4.17
N VAL A 141 -7.53 -24.27 -3.45
CA VAL A 141 -8.27 -24.24 -2.19
C VAL A 141 -9.73 -23.89 -2.51
N LYS A 142 -10.56 -24.93 -2.73
CA LYS A 142 -12.02 -24.73 -2.70
C LYS A 142 -12.39 -24.32 -1.28
N ALA A 143 -12.40 -23.02 -1.01
CA ALA A 143 -13.03 -22.51 0.20
C ALA A 143 -14.47 -23.02 0.17
N LYS A 144 -14.80 -23.97 1.05
CA LYS A 144 -16.20 -24.36 1.24
C LYS A 144 -16.93 -23.08 1.63
N ALA A 145 -17.78 -22.58 0.74
CA ALA A 145 -18.62 -21.40 0.99
C ALA A 145 -19.50 -21.54 2.26
N SER A 146 -19.58 -22.76 2.82
CA SER A 146 -20.29 -23.08 4.07
C SER A 146 -19.47 -22.90 5.36
N ALA A 147 -18.25 -22.35 5.30
CA ALA A 147 -17.47 -21.98 6.49
C ALA A 147 -17.28 -20.45 6.57
N SER A 148 -18.37 -19.67 6.60
CA SER A 148 -18.32 -18.27 7.04
C SER A 148 -18.97 -18.16 8.41
N PRO A 149 -18.21 -17.70 9.40
CA PRO A 149 -18.31 -16.29 9.73
C PRO A 149 -16.90 -15.67 9.76
N PHE A 150 -16.24 -15.53 8.60
CA PHE A 150 -14.85 -15.04 8.60
C PHE A 150 -14.72 -13.58 9.07
N LEU A 151 -15.76 -12.77 8.87
CA LEU A 151 -15.85 -11.41 9.39
C LEU A 151 -17.32 -11.05 9.60
N LYS A 152 -17.78 -11.03 10.85
CA LYS A 152 -19.05 -10.38 11.19
C LYS A 152 -18.79 -8.89 11.39
N CYS A 153 -19.14 -8.10 10.39
CA CYS A 153 -19.07 -6.64 10.44
C CYS A 153 -19.92 -6.11 11.59
N ALA A 154 -19.41 -5.10 12.31
CA ALA A 154 -20.15 -4.47 13.40
C ALA A 154 -21.38 -3.70 12.89
N THR A 155 -21.34 -3.27 11.63
CA THR A 155 -22.42 -2.57 10.92
C THR A 155 -22.52 -3.12 9.48
N GLN A 156 -23.58 -2.73 8.76
CA GLN A 156 -23.72 -3.06 7.33
C GLN A 156 -22.82 -2.24 6.41
N TYR A 157 -22.18 -1.19 6.94
CA TYR A 157 -21.34 -0.27 6.18
C TYR A 157 -19.86 -0.55 6.45
N CYS A 158 -19.33 -1.58 5.78
CA CYS A 158 -17.96 -2.02 5.96
C CYS A 158 -17.01 -1.38 4.94
N ILE A 159 -15.74 -1.22 5.31
CA ILE A 159 -14.67 -0.86 4.37
C ILE A 159 -13.51 -1.81 4.63
N ILE A 160 -12.99 -2.44 3.59
CA ILE A 160 -11.93 -3.44 3.67
C ILE A 160 -10.76 -2.96 2.83
N LEU A 161 -9.59 -2.80 3.45
CA LEU A 161 -8.33 -2.59 2.75
C LEU A 161 -7.70 -3.96 2.49
N TRP A 162 -7.74 -4.39 1.23
CA TRP A 162 -7.13 -5.63 0.75
C TRP A 162 -5.77 -5.36 0.10
N HIS A 163 -4.80 -6.25 0.30
CA HIS A 163 -3.50 -6.20 -0.36
C HIS A 163 -3.05 -7.63 -0.71
N PRO A 164 -2.46 -7.88 -1.90
CA PRO A 164 -2.11 -9.24 -2.32
C PRO A 164 -1.10 -9.95 -1.41
N TYR A 165 -0.24 -9.19 -0.72
CA TYR A 165 0.87 -9.73 0.09
C TYR A 165 0.92 -9.24 1.54
N ALA A 166 0.04 -8.32 1.94
CA ALA A 166 0.11 -7.64 3.24
C ALA A 166 -1.16 -7.88 4.05
N CYS A 167 -1.12 -7.57 5.35
CA CYS A 167 -2.27 -7.76 6.21
C CYS A 167 -3.47 -6.92 5.74
N HIS A 168 -4.64 -7.54 5.68
CA HIS A 168 -5.88 -6.85 5.35
C HIS A 168 -6.38 -6.07 6.58
N HIS A 169 -7.02 -4.93 6.36
CA HIS A 169 -7.65 -4.14 7.41
C HIS A 169 -9.15 -4.05 7.20
N TYR A 170 -9.91 -4.14 8.29
CA TYR A 170 -11.38 -4.14 8.25
C TYR A 170 -11.94 -3.03 9.13
N PHE A 171 -12.84 -2.25 8.54
CA PHE A 171 -13.47 -1.10 9.17
C PHE A 171 -14.99 -1.17 9.05
N CYS A 172 -15.67 -0.49 9.97
CA CYS A 172 -17.12 -0.28 9.95
C CYS A 172 -17.44 1.16 10.35
N VAL A 173 -18.50 1.70 9.76
CA VAL A 173 -19.08 3.02 10.06
C VAL A 173 -20.59 2.92 10.27
N MET A 174 -21.22 3.99 10.75
CA MET A 174 -22.64 3.91 11.15
C MET A 174 -23.59 4.23 10.01
N THR A 175 -23.12 4.92 8.96
CA THR A 175 -23.96 5.36 7.85
C THR A 175 -23.30 5.16 6.49
N GLU A 176 -24.11 5.04 5.44
CA GLU A 176 -23.65 4.98 4.05
C GLU A 176 -22.83 6.22 3.66
N LYS A 177 -23.26 7.41 4.12
CA LYS A 177 -22.55 8.67 3.85
C LYS A 177 -21.14 8.66 4.45
N GLU A 178 -20.97 8.12 5.65
CA GLU A 178 -19.65 7.93 6.25
C GLU A 178 -18.82 6.90 5.47
N GLN A 179 -19.45 5.85 4.95
CA GLN A 179 -18.77 4.80 4.19
C GLN A 179 -18.19 5.37 2.89
N ALA A 180 -19.00 6.08 2.12
CA ALA A 180 -18.58 6.74 0.89
C ALA A 180 -17.46 7.76 1.16
N LYS A 181 -17.57 8.53 2.25
CA LYS A 181 -16.54 9.51 2.64
C LYS A 181 -15.20 8.83 2.95
N TRP A 182 -15.21 7.81 3.80
CA TRP A 182 -13.99 7.09 4.18
C TRP A 182 -13.40 6.27 3.03
N GLN A 183 -14.25 5.71 2.17
CA GLN A 183 -13.80 5.04 0.95
C GLN A 183 -13.04 6.01 0.03
N ALA A 184 -13.58 7.19 -0.23
CA ALA A 184 -12.91 8.21 -1.04
C ALA A 184 -11.57 8.63 -0.43
N VAL A 185 -11.53 8.86 0.89
CA VAL A 185 -10.29 9.19 1.61
C VAL A 185 -9.25 8.07 1.48
N PHE A 186 -9.65 6.80 1.64
CA PHE A 186 -8.73 5.68 1.48
C PHE A 186 -8.26 5.51 0.03
N GLN A 187 -9.13 5.71 -0.95
CA GLN A 187 -8.76 5.71 -2.37
C GLN A 187 -7.73 6.80 -2.67
N ASP A 188 -7.89 7.99 -2.09
CA ASP A 188 -6.90 9.06 -2.22
C ASP A 188 -5.57 8.71 -1.56
N CYS A 189 -5.59 8.06 -0.39
CA CYS A 189 -4.37 7.56 0.25
C CYS A 189 -3.65 6.51 -0.59
N ILE A 190 -4.39 5.54 -1.13
CA ILE A 190 -3.87 4.50 -2.03
C ILE A 190 -3.25 5.14 -3.27
N ARG A 191 -3.99 6.04 -3.93
CA ARG A 191 -3.54 6.75 -5.14
C ARG A 191 -2.27 7.55 -4.88
N HIS A 192 -2.19 8.26 -3.76
CA HIS A 192 -1.02 9.05 -3.41
C HIS A 192 0.20 8.15 -3.13
N THR A 193 0.04 7.14 -2.29
CA THR A 193 1.15 6.23 -1.91
C THR A 193 1.59 5.30 -3.04
N ASN A 194 0.73 5.02 -4.02
CA ASN A 194 1.15 4.33 -5.26
C ASN A 194 2.07 5.20 -6.14
N ASN A 195 2.10 6.52 -5.93
CA ASN A 195 2.89 7.47 -6.71
C ASN A 195 4.13 7.97 -5.94
N GLU A 196 4.68 7.15 -5.04
CA GLU A 196 5.87 7.50 -4.23
C GLU A 196 7.15 7.63 -5.06
N LEU A 197 7.22 7.02 -6.25
CA LEU A 197 8.33 7.22 -7.18
C LEU A 197 8.15 8.54 -7.92
N SER A 198 8.96 9.54 -7.58
CA SER A 198 8.87 10.86 -8.20
C SER A 198 9.24 10.82 -9.69
N GLU A 199 8.36 11.32 -10.55
CA GLU A 199 8.64 11.53 -11.98
C GLU A 199 9.65 12.66 -12.23
N GLU A 200 9.89 13.52 -11.24
CA GLU A 200 10.89 14.59 -11.29
C GLU A 200 12.31 14.03 -11.11
N ASP A 201 12.47 12.87 -10.48
CA ASP A 201 13.76 12.19 -10.40
C ASP A 201 14.11 11.56 -11.75
N LYS A 202 14.94 12.28 -12.52
CA LYS A 202 15.32 11.90 -13.87
C LYS A 202 16.39 10.79 -13.94
N VAL A 203 16.86 10.27 -12.81
CA VAL A 203 17.87 9.19 -12.79
C VAL A 203 17.40 7.99 -12.00
N GLN A 204 17.08 8.15 -10.71
CA GLN A 204 16.83 7.00 -9.83
C GLN A 204 15.52 6.31 -10.17
N THR A 205 14.45 7.07 -10.41
CA THR A 205 13.14 6.54 -10.81
C THR A 205 13.22 5.74 -12.12
N PRO A 206 13.70 6.29 -13.25
CA PRO A 206 13.79 5.54 -14.50
C PRO A 206 14.75 4.34 -14.38
N ALA A 207 15.88 4.48 -13.69
CA ALA A 207 16.79 3.35 -13.46
C ALA A 207 16.11 2.20 -12.69
N PHE A 208 15.32 2.51 -11.67
CA PHE A 208 14.58 1.53 -10.88
C PHE A 208 13.47 0.86 -11.69
N THR A 209 12.62 1.65 -12.36
CA THR A 209 11.49 1.11 -13.12
C THR A 209 11.96 0.27 -14.32
N ASP A 210 13.03 0.68 -15.01
CA ASP A 210 13.63 -0.11 -16.09
C ASP A 210 14.30 -1.39 -15.57
N ALA A 211 14.99 -1.35 -14.43
CA ALA A 211 15.56 -2.55 -13.83
C ALA A 211 14.47 -3.58 -13.47
N VAL A 212 13.37 -3.14 -12.87
CA VAL A 212 12.21 -3.99 -12.56
C VAL A 212 11.58 -4.55 -13.85
N ARG A 213 11.43 -3.73 -14.89
CA ARG A 213 10.90 -4.15 -16.18
C ARG A 213 11.77 -5.23 -16.82
N LEU A 214 13.08 -5.02 -16.89
CA LEU A 214 14.04 -5.98 -17.45
C LEU A 214 14.05 -7.29 -16.66
N TYR A 215 14.04 -7.21 -15.33
CA TYR A 215 13.95 -8.38 -14.45
C TYR A 215 12.70 -9.23 -14.74
N ARG A 216 11.53 -8.59 -14.91
CA ARG A 216 10.27 -9.26 -15.25
C ARG A 216 10.29 -9.87 -16.66
N GLN A 217 10.83 -9.15 -17.64
CA GLN A 217 10.94 -9.62 -19.03
C GLN A 217 11.80 -10.88 -19.15
N ALA A 218 12.92 -10.94 -18.44
CA ALA A 218 13.80 -12.11 -18.42
C ALA A 218 13.11 -13.38 -17.88
N ARG A 219 12.08 -13.21 -17.04
CA ARG A 219 11.38 -14.30 -16.34
C ARG A 219 10.02 -14.66 -16.94
N GLN A 220 9.77 -14.27 -18.20
CA GLN A 220 8.52 -14.53 -18.93
C GLN A 220 7.25 -14.04 -18.21
N ALA A 221 7.36 -12.94 -17.46
CA ALA A 221 6.21 -12.16 -17.00
C ALA A 221 6.11 -10.84 -17.79
N PRO A 222 5.89 -10.86 -19.13
CA PRO A 222 5.67 -9.64 -19.90
C PRO A 222 4.26 -9.12 -19.60
N GLY A 223 4.19 -7.96 -18.94
CA GLY A 223 2.93 -7.27 -18.68
C GLY A 223 3.18 -5.99 -17.88
N THR A 224 2.35 -4.98 -18.14
CA THR A 224 2.30 -3.66 -17.47
C THR A 224 2.36 -3.76 -15.95
#